data_AF-F6KLM5-F1
#
_entry.id   AF-F6KLM5-F1
#
_cell.length_a   1.000
_cell.length_b   1.000
_cell.length_c   1.000
_cell.angle_alpha   90.00
_cell.angle_beta   90.00
_cell.angle_gamma   90.00
#
_symmetry.space_group_name_H-M   'P 1'
#
loop_
_entity.id
_entity.type
_entity.pdbx_description
1 polymer ?
#
loop_
_entity_poly.entity_id
_entity_poly.type
_entity_poly.pdbx_seq_one_letter_code
_entity_poly.pdbx_strand_id
1 'polypeptide(L)' 'MDKGRAITLEEAAEVAALVNDYHGVTEAQAFAKKVTNKAITDIQQLPDGTAKETLLSLTELLLHRSF' A
#
# COMPACT_ATOMS: atom_id res chain seq x y z
N MET A 1 33.13 -1.27 11.37
CA MET A 1 31.70 -1.43 11.05
C MET A 1 31.56 -1.21 9.55
N ASP A 2 31.51 -2.30 8.79
CA ASP A 2 31.28 -2.24 7.35
C ASP A 2 29.86 -1.71 7.11
N LYS A 3 29.76 -0.46 6.67
CA LYS A 3 28.53 0.04 6.08
C LYS A 3 28.42 -0.65 4.72
N GLY A 4 27.44 -1.54 4.58
CA GLY A 4 27.31 -2.48 3.46
C GLY A 4 27.55 -1.85 2.09
N ARG A 5 28.26 -2.58 1.23
CA ARG A 5 28.53 -2.25 -0.18
C ARG A 5 27.21 -1.87 -0.88
N ALA A 6 27.25 -0.82 -1.70
CA ALA A 6 26.13 -0.48 -2.58
C ALA A 6 25.87 -1.65 -3.54
N ILE A 7 24.61 -2.09 -3.63
CA ILE A 7 24.21 -3.17 -4.53
C ILE A 7 24.36 -2.71 -5.98
N THR A 8 24.74 -3.63 -6.89
CA THR A 8 24.77 -3.34 -8.32
C THR A 8 23.37 -3.33 -8.92
N LEU A 9 23.25 -2.84 -10.15
CA LEU A 9 21.98 -2.86 -10.88
C LEU A 9 21.51 -4.29 -11.16
N GLU A 10 22.44 -5.23 -11.42
CA GLU A 10 22.09 -6.64 -11.61
C GLU A 10 21.54 -7.26 -10.31
N GLU A 11 22.18 -7.01 -9.17
CA GLU A 11 21.71 -7.48 -7.86
C GLU A 11 20.32 -6.92 -7.52
N ALA A 12 20.05 -5.65 -7.84
CA ALA A 12 18.73 -5.05 -7.66
C ALA A 12 17.66 -5.69 -8.55
N ALA A 13 18.00 -6.04 -9.80
CA ALA A 13 17.08 -6.70 -10.73
C ALA A 13 16.75 -8.13 -10.27
N GLU A 14 17.73 -8.88 -9.77
CA GLU A 14 17.50 -10.21 -9.18
C GLU A 14 16.58 -10.15 -7.97
N VAL A 15 16.80 -9.18 -7.07
CA VAL A 15 15.92 -8.98 -5.91
C VAL A 15 14.50 -8.61 -6.37
N ALA A 16 14.33 -7.75 -7.38
CA ALA A 16 13.03 -7.40 -7.91
C ALA A 16 12.31 -8.62 -8.53
N ALA A 17 13.03 -9.49 -9.24
CA ALA A 17 12.50 -10.74 -9.76
C ALA A 17 12.03 -11.67 -8.62
N LEU A 18 12.83 -11.83 -7.56
CA LEU A 18 12.45 -12.62 -6.39
C LEU A 18 11.21 -12.06 -5.70
N VAL A 19 11.10 -10.74 -5.53
CA VAL A 19 9.91 -10.09 -4.96
C VAL A 19 8.67 -10.37 -5.81
N ASN A 20 8.81 -10.41 -7.13
CA ASN A 20 7.70 -10.76 -8.03
C ASN A 20 7.35 -12.25 -7.96
N ASP A 21 8.35 -13.13 -7.97
CA ASP A 21 8.18 -14.59 -7.94
C ASP A 21 7.55 -15.08 -6.63
N TYR A 22 7.88 -14.42 -5.51
CA TYR A 22 7.25 -14.65 -4.21
C TYR A 22 5.99 -13.80 -3.99
N HIS A 23 5.45 -13.17 -5.04
CA HIS A 23 4.21 -12.40 -5.00
C HIS A 23 4.19 -11.22 -4.01
N GLY A 24 5.34 -10.69 -3.61
CA GLY A 24 5.47 -9.63 -2.62
C GLY A 24 4.74 -8.33 -3.02
N VAL A 25 4.68 -8.02 -4.31
CA VAL A 25 3.88 -6.88 -4.83
C VAL A 25 2.39 -7.12 -4.61
N THR A 26 1.90 -8.30 -4.96
CA THR A 26 0.48 -8.67 -4.81
C THR A 26 0.08 -8.71 -3.35
N GLU A 27 0.91 -9.27 -2.47
CA GLU A 27 0.66 -9.30 -1.03
C GLU A 27 0.66 -7.90 -0.41
N ALA A 28 1.58 -7.02 -0.80
CA ALA A 28 1.60 -5.63 -0.35
C ALA A 28 0.34 -4.88 -0.80
N GLN A 29 -0.10 -5.07 -2.04
CA GLN A 29 -1.35 -4.49 -2.55
C GLN A 29 -2.58 -5.03 -1.78
N ALA A 30 -2.62 -6.34 -1.51
CA ALA A 30 -3.70 -6.96 -0.73
C ALA A 30 -3.74 -6.42 0.71
N PHE A 31 -2.57 -6.25 1.33
CA PHE A 31 -2.45 -5.65 2.65
C PHE A 31 -2.92 -4.19 2.67
N ALA A 32 -2.47 -3.37 1.72
CA ALA A 32 -2.92 -2.00 1.57
C ALA A 32 -4.44 -1.93 1.41
N LYS A 33 -5.01 -2.77 0.54
CA LYS A 33 -6.47 -2.88 0.35
C LYS A 33 -7.20 -3.24 1.65
N LYS A 34 -6.68 -4.20 2.41
CA LYS A 34 -7.26 -4.62 3.70
C LYS A 34 -7.29 -3.48 4.72
N VAL A 35 -6.18 -2.75 4.87
CA VAL A 35 -6.08 -1.64 5.83
C VAL A 35 -6.99 -0.48 5.42
N THR A 36 -7.02 -0.12 4.14
CA THR A 36 -7.88 0.94 3.63
C THR A 36 -9.37 0.58 3.73
N ASN A 37 -9.75 -0.66 3.45
CA ASN A 37 -11.13 -1.12 3.66
C ASN A 37 -11.55 -1.02 5.13
N LYS A 38 -10.65 -1.37 6.07
CA LYS A 38 -10.92 -1.18 7.50
C LYS A 38 -11.15 0.29 7.84
N ALA A 39 -10.32 1.19 7.30
CA ALA A 39 -10.51 2.63 7.50
C ALA A 39 -11.86 3.12 6.96
N ILE A 40 -12.30 2.63 5.79
CA ILE A 40 -13.63 2.95 5.24
C ILE A 40 -14.73 2.48 6.20
N THR A 41 -14.66 1.26 6.72
CA THR A 41 -15.63 0.74 7.70
C THR A 41 -15.67 1.61 8.97
N ASP A 42 -14.50 2.03 9.47
CA ASP A 42 -14.41 2.88 10.65
C ASP A 42 -15.02 4.28 10.37
N ILE A 43 -14.78 4.86 9.19
CA ILE A 43 -15.35 6.16 8.77
C ILE A 43 -16.88 6.09 8.62
N GLN A 44 -17.41 4.96 8.14
CA GLN A 44 -18.86 4.78 7.96
C GLN A 44 -19.64 4.86 9.27
N GLN A 45 -19.00 4.57 10.41
CA GLN A 45 -19.60 4.68 11.75
C GLN A 45 -19.72 6.13 12.26
N LEU A 46 -19.07 7.08 11.59
CA LEU A 46 -19.17 8.50 11.97
C LEU A 46 -20.57 9.05 11.67
N PRO A 47 -21.03 10.06 12.44
CA PRO A 47 -22.25 10.80 12.11
C PRO A 47 -22.19 11.39 10.70
N ASP A 48 -23.35 11.45 10.05
CA ASP A 48 -23.43 12.01 8.71
C ASP A 48 -23.08 13.50 8.70
N GLY A 49 -22.31 13.90 7.70
CA GLY A 49 -21.82 15.26 7.55
C GLY A 49 -20.63 15.34 6.59
N THR A 50 -20.27 16.56 6.24
CA THR A 50 -19.22 16.87 5.26
C THR A 50 -17.86 16.27 5.62
N ALA A 51 -17.56 16.14 6.91
CA ALA A 51 -16.32 15.52 7.37
C ALA A 51 -16.24 14.03 7.03
N LYS A 52 -17.34 13.29 7.21
CA LYS A 52 -17.43 11.86 6.86
C LYS A 52 -17.26 11.66 5.36
N GLU A 53 -17.95 12.47 4.56
CA GLU A 53 -17.86 12.43 3.09
C GLU A 53 -16.44 12.72 2.59
N THR A 54 -15.78 13.72 3.17
CA THR A 54 -14.40 14.09 2.82
C THR A 54 -13.42 12.96 3.16
N LEU A 55 -13.56 12.36 4.34
CA LEU A 55 -12.71 11.24 4.77
C LEU A 55 -12.92 10.00 3.90
N LEU A 56 -14.17 9.68 3.55
CA LEU A 56 -14.49 8.57 2.63
C LEU A 56 -13.84 8.80 1.26
N SER A 57 -14.05 9.97 0.66
CA SER A 57 -13.51 10.30 -0.67
C SER A 57 -11.97 10.22 -0.71
N LEU A 58 -11.30 10.77 0.31
CA LEU A 58 -9.84 10.69 0.43
C LEU A 58 -9.35 9.24 0.58
N THR A 59 -10.05 8.45 1.40
CA THR A 59 -9.66 7.07 1.70
C THR A 59 -9.86 6.15 0.50
N GLU A 60 -10.92 6.37 -0.29
CA GLU A 60 -11.15 5.67 -1.56
C GLU A 60 -10.12 6.03 -2.63
N LEU A 61 -9.69 7.29 -2.68
CA LEU A 61 -8.62 7.72 -3.59
C LEU A 61 -7.31 6.97 -3.32
N LEU A 62 -6.97 6.74 -2.04
CA LEU A 62 -5.78 6.00 -1.64
C LEU A 62 -5.85 4.52 -2.07
N LEU A 63 -7.05 3.94 -2.17
CA LEU A 63 -7.25 2.56 -2.60
C LEU A 63 -7.01 2.37 -4.11
N HIS A 64 -7.41 3.35 -4.92
CA HIS A 64 -7.34 3.29 -6.37
C HIS A 64 -6.07 3.92 -6.94
N ARG A 65 -5.16 4.37 -6.08
CA ARG A 65 -3.89 4.95 -6.50
C ARG A 65 -2.96 3.85 -7.02
N SER A 66 -3.09 3.56 -8.31
CA SER A 66 -2.15 2.73 -9.06
C SER A 66 -0.83 3.49 -9.22
N PHE A 67 0.28 2.86 -8.83
CA PHE A 67 1.65 3.26 -9.16
C PHE A 67 2.21 2.29 -10.20
#